data_AF-X6LCN3-F1
#
_entry.id   AF-X6LCN3-F1
#
_cell.length_a   1.000
_cell.length_b   1.000
_cell.length_c   1.000
_cell.angle_alpha   90.00
_cell.angle_beta   90.00
_cell.angle_gamma   90.00
#
_symmetry.space_group_name_H-M   'P 1'
#
loop_
_entity.id
_entity.type
_entity.pdbx_description
1 polymer ?
#
loop_
_entity_poly.entity_id
_entity_poly.type
_entity_poly.pdbx_seq_one_letter_code
_entity_poly.pdbx_strand_id
1 'polypeptide(L)'
;NTWIRHNQDTGIGKLENNLEGVCGLIGGKNNDLLFITYCPENIEVIDLKTMKSLTGIKNGIISNEKYRFGIQYHCFVPLTINNEKVINHFLLFCLNTGLLIKYDEQSKTFNYEKLPICHSLDDFNMCSFVYVYDYIFLFGG
;
A
#
# COMPACT_ATOMS: atom_id res chain seq x y z
N ASN A 1 -20.48 7.34 -11.26
CA ASN A 1 -19.97 6.62 -10.08
C ASN A 1 -21.12 5.84 -9.44
N THR A 2 -21.01 4.53 -9.36
CA THR A 2 -21.99 3.65 -8.71
C THR A 2 -21.45 3.27 -7.35
N TRP A 3 -22.17 3.58 -6.28
CA TRP A 3 -21.79 3.19 -4.93
C TRP A 3 -22.28 1.76 -4.65
N ILE A 4 -21.37 0.85 -4.37
CA ILE A 4 -21.69 -0.52 -3.99
C ILE A 4 -21.54 -0.61 -2.48
N ARG A 5 -22.65 -0.83 -1.78
CA ARG A 5 -22.64 -0.99 -0.32
C ARG A 5 -22.25 -2.42 0.03
N HIS A 6 -21.24 -2.56 0.88
CA HIS A 6 -20.87 -3.86 1.42
C HIS A 6 -21.82 -4.28 2.55
N ASN A 7 -22.01 -5.60 2.74
CA ASN A 7 -22.86 -6.13 3.81
C ASN A 7 -22.30 -5.74 5.19
N GLN A 8 -23.19 -5.53 6.15
CA GLN A 8 -22.86 -4.87 7.43
C GLN A 8 -21.95 -5.69 8.36
N ASP A 9 -21.82 -7.00 8.15
CA ASP A 9 -21.15 -7.92 9.10
C ASP A 9 -19.73 -8.31 8.70
N THR A 10 -19.18 -7.69 7.65
CA THR A 10 -17.85 -8.01 7.11
C THR A 10 -16.97 -6.76 7.17
N GLY A 11 -16.44 -6.52 8.37
CA GLY A 11 -15.42 -5.50 8.60
C GLY A 11 -14.08 -5.86 7.96
N ILE A 12 -13.33 -4.84 7.54
CA ILE A 12 -11.95 -4.97 7.07
C ILE A 12 -11.02 -4.59 8.21
N GLY A 13 -9.99 -5.42 8.45
CA GLY A 13 -9.08 -5.26 9.58
C GLY A 13 -9.69 -5.77 10.90
N LYS A 14 -8.91 -5.63 11.97
CA LYS A 14 -9.29 -6.04 13.34
C LYS A 14 -9.35 -4.82 14.26
N LEU A 15 -10.11 -4.92 15.35
CA LEU A 15 -10.29 -3.82 16.29
C LEU A 15 -8.97 -3.36 16.92
N GLU A 16 -8.03 -4.29 17.11
CA GLU A 16 -6.70 -4.04 17.65
C GLU A 16 -5.72 -3.41 16.64
N ASN A 17 -6.07 -3.35 15.35
CA ASN A 17 -5.17 -2.79 14.33
C ASN A 17 -5.16 -1.26 14.40
N ASN A 18 -3.97 -0.65 14.34
CA ASN A 18 -3.85 0.78 14.10
C ASN A 18 -4.06 1.07 12.60
N LEU A 19 -5.25 1.55 12.24
CA LEU A 19 -5.63 1.91 10.87
C LEU A 19 -5.56 3.42 10.59
N GLU A 20 -4.94 4.20 11.48
CA GLU A 20 -4.72 5.63 11.24
C GLU A 20 -3.85 5.84 9.99
N GLY A 21 -4.32 6.68 9.07
CA GLY A 21 -3.59 6.97 7.82
C GLY A 21 -3.39 5.76 6.91
N VAL A 22 -4.22 4.73 7.02
CA VAL A 22 -4.25 3.55 6.14
C VAL A 22 -4.44 3.97 4.67
N CYS A 23 -3.77 3.28 3.77
CA CYS A 23 -3.92 3.47 2.33
C CYS A 23 -4.37 2.17 1.67
N GLY A 24 -5.19 2.28 0.62
CA GLY A 24 -5.77 1.15 -0.08
C GLY A 24 -5.68 1.32 -1.60
N LEU A 25 -5.26 0.27 -2.32
CA LEU A 25 -5.22 0.24 -3.77
C LEU A 25 -5.89 -1.00 -4.34
N ILE A 26 -6.66 -0.82 -5.41
CA ILE A 26 -7.19 -1.93 -6.19
C ILE A 26 -6.09 -2.40 -7.15
N GLY A 27 -5.83 -3.69 -7.13
CA GLY A 27 -4.96 -4.40 -8.05
C GLY A 27 -5.49 -5.82 -8.30
N GLY A 28 -4.58 -6.74 -8.56
CA GLY A 28 -4.91 -8.06 -9.07
C GLY A 28 -5.04 -8.02 -10.60
N LYS A 29 -4.72 -9.14 -11.25
CA LYS A 29 -4.79 -9.29 -12.71
C LYS A 29 -6.17 -8.94 -13.27
N ASN A 30 -7.23 -9.12 -12.47
CA ASN A 30 -8.61 -8.82 -12.83
C ASN A 30 -9.19 -7.61 -12.07
N ASN A 31 -8.35 -6.80 -11.40
CA ASN A 31 -8.80 -5.72 -10.51
C ASN A 31 -9.76 -6.19 -9.40
N ASP A 32 -9.53 -7.40 -8.88
CA ASP A 32 -10.36 -8.07 -7.88
C ASP A 32 -9.67 -8.25 -6.53
N LEU A 33 -8.51 -7.60 -6.33
CA LEU A 33 -7.79 -7.57 -5.07
C LEU A 33 -7.68 -6.13 -4.54
N LEU A 34 -7.88 -5.97 -3.24
CA LEU A 34 -7.63 -4.73 -2.50
C LEU A 34 -6.40 -4.93 -1.62
N PHE A 35 -5.39 -4.11 -1.86
CA PHE A 35 -4.15 -4.07 -1.09
C PHE A 35 -4.27 -2.94 -0.08
N ILE A 36 -4.15 -3.26 1.21
CA ILE A 36 -4.26 -2.31 2.30
C ILE A 36 -2.95 -2.27 3.07
N THR A 37 -2.38 -1.09 3.18
CA THR A 37 -1.12 -0.84 3.90
C THR A 37 -1.40 -0.06 5.18
N TYR A 38 -0.95 -0.58 6.33
CA TYR A 38 -1.28 -0.02 7.63
C TYR A 38 -0.20 -0.25 8.69
N CYS A 39 -0.29 0.53 9.77
CA CYS A 39 0.67 0.53 10.88
C CYS A 39 0.70 -0.83 11.62
N PRO A 40 1.86 -1.28 12.14
CA PRO A 40 3.17 -0.67 11.99
C PRO A 40 3.76 -0.78 10.59
N GLU A 41 3.74 -1.94 9.94
CA GLU A 41 4.46 -2.14 8.66
C GLU A 41 3.77 -3.23 7.82
N ASN A 42 2.44 -3.31 7.88
CA ASN A 42 1.70 -4.43 7.33
C ASN A 42 1.12 -4.12 5.96
N ILE A 43 1.05 -5.15 5.12
CA ILE A 43 0.21 -5.17 3.93
C ILE A 43 -0.75 -6.36 3.97
N GLU A 44 -2.04 -6.07 3.86
CA GLU A 44 -3.12 -7.05 3.76
C GLU A 44 -3.68 -7.08 2.34
N VAL A 45 -4.03 -8.27 1.88
CA VAL A 45 -4.66 -8.48 0.56
C VAL A 45 -6.05 -9.02 0.78
N ILE A 46 -7.05 -8.35 0.22
CA ILE A 46 -8.47 -8.69 0.37
C ILE A 46 -9.01 -9.03 -1.00
N ASP A 47 -9.68 -10.18 -1.10
CA ASP A 47 -10.44 -10.53 -2.29
C ASP A 47 -11.71 -9.66 -2.33
N LEU A 48 -11.89 -8.85 -3.38
CA LEU A 48 -13.00 -7.90 -3.50
C LEU A 48 -14.36 -8.58 -3.75
N LYS A 49 -14.39 -9.83 -4.21
CA LYS A 49 -15.64 -10.57 -4.46
C LYS A 49 -16.20 -11.13 -3.17
N THR A 50 -15.33 -11.65 -2.31
CA THR A 50 -15.67 -12.25 -1.02
C THR A 50 -15.55 -11.27 0.14
N MET A 51 -14.81 -10.19 -0.06
CA MET A 51 -14.42 -9.18 0.92
C MET A 51 -13.75 -9.80 2.15
N LYS A 52 -12.91 -10.81 1.90
CA LYS A 52 -12.15 -11.52 2.92
C LYS A 52 -10.66 -11.41 2.66
N SER A 53 -9.90 -11.32 3.73
CA SER A 53 -8.44 -11.36 3.69
C SER A 53 -7.96 -12.69 3.13
N LEU A 54 -7.01 -12.62 2.21
CA LEU A 54 -6.33 -13.80 1.69
C LEU A 54 -5.45 -14.41 2.77
N THR A 55 -5.49 -15.73 2.87
CA THR A 55 -4.61 -16.51 3.76
C THR A 55 -3.40 -17.03 2.99
N GLY A 56 -2.31 -17.28 3.74
CA GLY A 56 -1.05 -17.81 3.19
C GLY A 56 -0.20 -16.79 2.44
N ILE A 57 -0.42 -15.49 2.70
CA ILE A 57 0.44 -14.42 2.20
C ILE A 57 1.85 -14.57 2.78
N LYS A 58 2.85 -14.51 1.93
CA LYS A 58 4.26 -14.55 2.29
C LYS A 58 4.86 -13.15 2.19
N ASN A 59 5.72 -12.81 3.15
CA ASN A 59 6.39 -11.51 3.25
C ASN A 59 5.41 -10.31 3.31
N GLY A 60 4.27 -10.46 3.99
CA GLY A 60 3.28 -9.38 4.15
C GLY A 60 3.69 -8.24 5.11
N ILE A 61 4.96 -8.20 5.51
CA ILE A 61 5.55 -7.12 6.31
C ILE A 61 6.49 -6.34 5.39
N ILE A 62 6.27 -5.03 5.29
CA ILE A 62 6.87 -4.13 4.28
C ILE A 62 8.35 -3.86 4.58
N SER A 63 8.74 -3.80 5.86
CA SER A 63 10.13 -3.66 6.26
C SER A 63 10.40 -4.43 7.56
N ASN A 64 11.69 -4.61 7.86
CA ASN A 64 12.15 -5.07 9.18
C ASN A 64 12.97 -3.99 9.90
N GLU A 65 13.14 -2.81 9.27
CA GLU A 65 13.80 -1.67 9.89
C GLU A 65 12.81 -1.01 10.83
N LYS A 66 13.13 -0.95 12.12
CA LYS A 66 12.27 -0.32 13.12
C LYS A 66 12.06 1.15 12.77
N TYR A 67 10.95 1.47 12.09
CA TYR A 67 10.52 2.86 11.98
C TYR A 67 10.05 3.31 13.34
N ARG A 68 10.51 4.49 13.75
CA ARG A 68 10.09 5.10 15.03
C ARG A 68 8.55 5.22 15.12
N PHE A 69 7.87 5.37 13.99
CA PHE A 69 6.43 5.65 13.90
C PHE A 69 5.62 4.66 13.04
N GLY A 70 6.26 3.69 12.37
CA GLY A 70 5.61 2.81 11.40
C GLY A 70 5.19 3.51 10.10
N ILE A 71 4.48 2.78 9.23
CA ILE A 71 3.85 3.27 8.00
C ILE A 71 2.45 3.80 8.32
N GLN A 72 2.28 5.11 8.25
CA GLN A 72 1.00 5.78 8.44
C GLN A 72 1.06 7.10 7.68
N TYR A 73 -0.06 7.52 7.08
CA TYR A 73 -0.12 8.74 6.26
C TYR A 73 0.97 8.74 5.17
N HIS A 74 1.14 7.59 4.51
CA HIS A 74 2.19 7.36 3.54
C HIS A 74 1.66 7.51 2.11
N CYS A 75 2.55 7.75 1.17
CA CYS A 75 2.24 7.63 -0.25
C CYS A 75 2.17 6.15 -0.61
N PHE A 76 1.04 5.72 -1.16
CA PHE A 76 0.88 4.38 -1.73
C PHE A 76 0.12 4.49 -3.05
N VAL A 77 0.83 4.26 -4.16
CA VAL A 77 0.31 4.46 -5.52
C VAL A 77 0.70 3.30 -6.44
N PRO A 78 -0.06 3.01 -7.51
CA PRO A 78 0.38 2.03 -8.50
C PRO A 78 1.61 2.55 -9.24
N LEU A 79 2.50 1.64 -9.64
CA LEU A 79 3.50 1.95 -10.65
C LEU A 79 2.81 2.11 -12.00
N THR A 80 3.10 3.21 -12.69
CA THR A 80 2.75 3.37 -14.11
C THR A 80 3.98 3.52 -14.96
N ILE A 81 3.90 2.95 -16.16
CA ILE A 81 4.91 3.09 -17.21
C ILE A 81 4.16 3.47 -18.48
N ASN A 82 4.51 4.61 -19.09
CA ASN A 82 3.81 5.14 -20.26
C ASN A 82 2.30 5.33 -20.00
N ASN A 83 1.94 5.84 -18.83
CA ASN A 83 0.55 6.00 -18.35
C ASN A 83 -0.26 4.71 -18.18
N GLU A 84 0.36 3.53 -18.26
CA GLU A 84 -0.32 2.25 -18.00
C GLU A 84 0.10 1.67 -16.65
N LYS A 85 -0.87 1.22 -15.87
CA LYS A 85 -0.61 0.61 -14.55
C LYS A 85 0.05 -0.75 -14.74
N VAL A 86 1.18 -0.94 -14.08
CA VAL A 86 1.83 -2.25 -14.01
C VAL A 86 1.12 -3.07 -12.93
N ILE A 87 0.60 -4.23 -13.34
CA ILE A 87 -0.19 -5.11 -12.46
C ILE A 87 0.62 -5.45 -11.21
N ASN A 88 0.02 -5.24 -10.04
CA ASN A 88 0.57 -5.60 -8.73
C ASN A 88 1.96 -5.00 -8.43
N HIS A 89 2.29 -3.89 -9.07
CA HIS A 89 3.48 -3.11 -8.74
C HIS A 89 3.03 -1.79 -8.13
N PHE A 90 3.56 -1.50 -6.95
CA PHE A 90 3.17 -0.35 -6.16
C PHE A 90 4.40 0.40 -5.67
N LEU A 91 4.29 1.72 -5.60
CA LEU A 91 5.29 2.59 -5.04
C LEU A 91 4.80 3.03 -3.67
N LEU A 92 5.66 2.86 -2.66
CA LEU A 92 5.41 3.32 -1.30
C LEU A 92 6.49 4.32 -0.91
N PHE A 93 6.08 5.50 -0.46
CA PHE A 93 6.98 6.47 0.16
C PHE A 93 6.46 6.89 1.53
N CYS A 94 7.31 6.75 2.56
CA CYS A 94 6.99 7.08 3.94
C CYS A 94 8.28 7.47 4.67
N LEU A 95 8.38 8.70 5.18
CA LEU A 95 9.60 9.19 5.85
C LEU A 95 10.85 8.96 4.96
N ASN A 96 11.88 8.34 5.53
CA ASN A 96 13.11 7.89 4.88
C ASN A 96 12.98 6.55 4.12
N THR A 97 11.76 6.14 3.76
CA THR A 97 11.51 4.87 3.06
C THR A 97 10.86 5.10 1.72
N GLY A 98 11.53 4.61 0.67
CA GLY A 98 10.99 4.47 -0.67
C GLY A 98 11.08 3.01 -1.09
N LEU A 99 9.96 2.41 -1.50
CA LEU A 99 9.88 1.00 -1.88
C LEU A 99 9.09 0.81 -3.17
N LEU A 100 9.61 -0.05 -4.03
CA LEU A 100 8.83 -0.71 -5.07
C LEU A 100 8.38 -2.07 -4.52
N ILE A 101 7.07 -2.22 -4.37
CA ILE A 101 6.41 -3.43 -3.85
C ILE A 101 5.85 -4.19 -5.04
N LYS A 102 6.16 -5.49 -5.14
CA LYS A 102 5.68 -6.39 -6.19
C LYS A 102 4.93 -7.54 -5.54
N TYR A 103 3.72 -7.83 -6.00
CA TYR A 103 2.93 -8.97 -5.52
C TYR A 103 2.72 -10.03 -6.59
N ASP A 104 3.16 -11.26 -6.29
CA ASP A 104 2.94 -12.43 -7.13
C ASP A 104 1.70 -13.19 -6.65
N GLU A 105 0.63 -13.19 -7.46
CA GLU A 105 -0.65 -13.81 -7.11
C GLU A 105 -0.58 -15.34 -7.00
N GLN A 106 0.28 -16.00 -7.78
CA GLN A 106 0.36 -17.46 -7.83
C GLN A 106 1.02 -18.02 -6.56
N SER A 107 2.16 -17.44 -6.18
CA SER A 107 2.93 -17.80 -5.00
C SER A 107 2.45 -17.10 -3.73
N LYS A 108 1.59 -16.08 -3.88
CA LYS A 108 1.09 -15.19 -2.82
C LYS A 108 2.22 -14.50 -2.05
N THR A 109 3.25 -14.06 -2.76
CA THR A 109 4.47 -13.52 -2.15
C THR A 109 4.68 -12.07 -2.52
N PHE A 110 5.03 -11.25 -1.52
CA PHE A 110 5.54 -9.91 -1.74
C PHE A 110 7.07 -9.91 -1.92
N ASN A 111 7.52 -9.07 -2.84
CA ASN A 111 8.92 -8.71 -3.03
C ASN A 111 9.08 -7.20 -2.94
N TYR A 112 10.19 -6.76 -2.36
CA TYR A 112 10.46 -5.36 -2.07
C TYR A 112 11.81 -4.95 -2.67
N GLU A 113 11.83 -3.81 -3.33
CA GLU A 113 13.04 -3.20 -3.88
C GLU A 113 13.15 -1.78 -3.32
N LYS A 114 14.31 -1.44 -2.74
CA LYS A 114 14.55 -0.09 -2.20
C LYS A 114 14.68 0.91 -3.34
N LEU A 115 13.96 2.01 -3.21
CA LEU A 115 14.03 3.14 -4.14
C LEU A 115 14.88 4.27 -3.54
N PRO A 116 15.49 5.12 -4.38
CA PRO A 116 16.07 6.37 -3.92
C PRO A 116 15.04 7.23 -3.19
N ILE A 117 15.46 7.84 -2.09
CA ILE A 117 14.63 8.73 -1.28
C ILE A 117 15.16 10.17 -1.37
N CYS A 118 14.28 11.13 -1.12
CA CYS A 118 14.66 12.52 -0.96
C CYS A 118 15.01 12.77 0.50
N HIS A 119 16.30 12.87 0.83
CA HIS A 119 16.75 13.12 2.21
C HIS A 119 16.22 14.42 2.83
N SER A 120 15.81 15.39 1.99
CA SER A 120 15.15 16.60 2.47
C SER A 120 13.78 16.33 3.11
N LEU A 121 13.22 15.13 2.93
CA LEU A 121 11.96 14.69 3.53
C LEU A 121 12.15 13.80 4.78
N ASP A 122 13.40 13.49 5.18
CA ASP A 122 13.68 12.52 6.24
C ASP A 122 13.10 12.92 7.61
N ASP A 123 12.99 14.23 7.88
CA ASP A 123 12.50 14.77 9.16
C ASP A 123 10.99 15.07 9.18
N PHE A 124 10.30 14.94 8.05
CA PHE A 124 8.88 15.26 7.92
C PHE A 124 8.02 14.03 8.19
N ASN A 125 7.03 14.17 9.07
CA ASN A 125 6.07 13.13 9.38
C ASN A 125 4.81 13.33 8.53
N MET A 126 4.11 12.26 8.16
CA MET A 126 2.79 12.40 7.49
C MET A 126 2.89 13.16 6.15
N CYS A 127 3.68 12.63 5.22
CA CYS A 127 3.80 13.22 3.89
C CYS A 127 2.45 13.26 3.18
N SER A 128 2.12 14.40 2.61
CA SER A 128 1.05 14.46 1.62
C SER A 128 1.63 14.23 0.23
N PHE A 129 0.83 13.69 -0.68
CA PHE A 129 1.30 13.40 -2.02
C PHE A 129 0.23 13.66 -3.06
N VAL A 130 0.69 13.96 -4.28
CA VAL A 130 -0.15 14.05 -5.47
C VAL A 130 0.47 13.15 -6.53
N TYR A 131 -0.35 12.29 -7.12
CA TYR A 131 0.04 11.39 -8.19
C TYR A 131 -0.64 11.79 -9.49
N VAL A 132 0.14 12.17 -10.50
CA VAL A 132 -0.34 12.67 -11.79
C VAL A 132 0.46 12.01 -12.90
N TYR A 133 -0.21 11.22 -13.75
CA TYR A 133 0.44 10.42 -14.79
C TYR A 133 1.54 9.52 -14.20
N ASP A 134 2.77 9.63 -14.70
CA ASP A 134 3.93 8.88 -14.23
C ASP A 134 4.75 9.67 -13.18
N TYR A 135 4.18 10.74 -12.61
CA TYR A 135 4.85 11.60 -11.62
C TYR A 135 4.20 11.51 -10.25
N ILE A 136 5.04 11.43 -9.21
CA ILE A 136 4.65 11.56 -7.80
C ILE A 136 5.27 12.83 -7.26
N PHE A 137 4.44 13.73 -6.77
CA PHE A 137 4.85 14.91 -6.02
C PHE A 137 4.68 14.61 -4.54
N LEU A 138 5.77 14.61 -3.80
CA LEU A 138 5.78 14.48 -2.35
C LEU A 138 5.88 15.87 -1.74
N PHE A 139 4.98 16.18 -0.81
CA PHE A 139 4.97 17.41 -0.04
C PHE A 139 5.19 17.04 1.43
N GLY A 140 6.04 17.81 2.13
CA GLY A 140 6.31 17.60 3.54
C GLY A 140 5.08 17.72 4.44
N GLY A 141 5.28 17.43 5.73
CA GLY A 141 4.29 17.44 6.82
C GLY A 141 4.99 17.41 8.18
#